data_AF-A0A958B5V7-F1
#
_entry.id   AF-A0A958B5V7-F1
#
_cell.length_a   1.000
_cell.length_b   1.000
_cell.length_c   1.000
_cell.angle_alpha   90.00
_cell.angle_beta   90.00
_cell.angle_gamma   90.00
#
_symmetry.space_group_name_H-M   'P 1'
#
loop_
_entity.id
_entity.type
_entity.pdbx_description
1 polymer ?
#
loop_
_entity_poly.entity_id
_entity_poly.type
_entity_poly.pdbx_seq_one_letter_code
_entity_poly.pdbx_strand_id
1 'polypeptide(L)'
;MGRRIITAFSVISLVVVVLAMLIAADDVHGAVSTVATPTALGLALAICLTFFGVGASLTLRVWYTAGIASAHKRRANAQAALVEARVRRERRASSAVVIVDANQQIFKPQYDDDDNMIDIRRVDLPGLPSVNGGVAQLTPFQERMLFKWHALHSTGKQPAWEIVKPGQLPDKGPLALPPILPRLIDAQRLIIAGGSDAGKTTLIKHIIAGRIDHSRIIPIDPHAPSKILGFDVIGAGMDYAAIAEALESLVLLMTSRYHDVRDGVLGYGQHERVSIFIDEWTGIVRKVDRAGKMLTTLLTESRKVNLHITLCCHSTTVETLGLPDAQIKRSATVVEIVGGNSGEPRRAFIHPASKTKPDGSRAKPVEYALPGPFAGYVQAPAEVVKELPDSKILKAQMMEADDQSITAIAAAYYGVEKPNSRQIKQVKELLERATNARQQPDNGTP
;
A
#
# COMPACT_ATOMS: atom_id res chain seq x y z
N MET A 1 -9.38 35.57 -0.66
CA MET A 1 -10.73 35.60 -1.28
C MET A 1 -11.81 36.04 -0.30
N GLY A 2 -11.93 35.44 0.90
CA GLY A 2 -12.98 35.77 1.89
C GLY A 2 -13.07 37.24 2.35
N ARG A 3 -11.93 37.93 2.56
CA ARG A 3 -11.95 39.37 2.93
C ARG A 3 -12.60 40.26 1.85
N ARG A 4 -12.40 39.96 0.56
CA ARG A 4 -12.95 40.77 -0.55
C ARG A 4 -14.46 40.58 -0.72
N ILE A 5 -14.99 39.39 -0.39
CA ILE A 5 -16.43 39.08 -0.46
C ILE A 5 -17.19 39.82 0.67
N ILE A 6 -16.60 39.88 1.87
CA ILE A 6 -17.20 40.59 3.00
C ILE A 6 -17.27 42.10 2.73
N THR A 7 -16.22 42.68 2.13
CA THR A 7 -16.23 44.11 1.78
C THR A 7 -17.28 44.43 0.71
N ALA A 8 -17.46 43.55 -0.29
CA ALA A 8 -18.46 43.73 -1.35
C ALA A 8 -19.89 43.70 -0.79
N PHE A 9 -20.21 42.77 0.13
CA PHE A 9 -21.52 42.70 0.76
C PHE A 9 -21.82 43.92 1.65
N SER A 10 -20.85 44.42 2.42
CA SER A 10 -21.03 45.63 3.21
C SER A 10 -21.30 46.86 2.36
N VAL A 11 -20.65 46.98 1.19
CA VAL A 11 -20.87 48.10 0.26
C VAL A 11 -22.25 48.02 -0.38
N ILE A 12 -22.70 46.82 -0.80
CA ILE A 12 -24.04 46.65 -1.40
C ILE A 12 -25.14 46.98 -0.39
N SER A 13 -25.03 46.50 0.86
CA SER A 13 -26.02 46.85 1.90
C SER A 13 -26.07 48.35 2.19
N LEU A 14 -24.92 49.04 2.19
CA LEU A 14 -24.87 50.49 2.38
C LEU A 14 -25.54 51.23 1.22
N VAL A 15 -25.30 50.81 -0.03
CA VAL A 15 -25.93 51.41 -1.21
C VAL A 15 -27.45 51.22 -1.19
N VAL A 16 -27.95 50.04 -0.81
CA VAL A 16 -29.41 49.79 -0.72
C VAL A 16 -30.07 50.68 0.34
N VAL A 17 -29.42 50.87 1.50
CA VAL A 17 -29.93 51.76 2.56
C VAL A 17 -29.94 53.22 2.11
N VAL A 18 -28.88 53.68 1.44
CA VAL A 18 -28.81 55.06 0.92
C VAL A 18 -29.84 55.28 -0.18
N LEU A 19 -30.06 54.31 -1.07
CA LEU A 19 -31.07 54.40 -2.13
C LEU A 19 -32.49 54.46 -1.54
N ALA A 20 -32.78 53.65 -0.52
CA ALA A 20 -34.06 53.69 0.18
C ALA A 20 -34.30 55.03 0.91
N MET A 21 -33.25 55.62 1.49
CA MET A 21 -33.33 56.95 2.11
C MET A 21 -33.55 58.06 1.07
N LEU A 22 -32.92 57.97 -0.11
CA LEU A 22 -33.12 58.94 -1.19
C LEU A 22 -34.54 58.88 -1.77
N ILE A 23 -35.08 57.67 -1.97
CA ILE A 23 -36.47 57.47 -2.41
C ILE A 23 -37.46 58.05 -1.38
N ALA A 24 -37.18 57.88 -0.09
CA ALA A 24 -38.01 58.47 0.97
C ALA A 24 -37.88 60.00 1.08
N ALA A 25 -36.77 60.58 0.62
CA ALA A 25 -36.54 62.03 0.65
C ALA A 25 -37.21 62.75 -0.53
N ASP A 26 -37.29 62.13 -1.71
CA ASP A 26 -37.96 62.70 -2.89
C ASP A 26 -39.49 62.82 -2.71
N ASP A 27 -40.10 61.98 -1.87
CA ASP A 27 -41.53 62.06 -1.51
C ASP A 27 -41.89 63.29 -0.65
N VAL A 28 -40.90 64.06 -0.16
CA VAL A 28 -41.14 65.19 0.77
C VAL A 28 -41.33 66.54 0.05
N HIS A 29 -41.04 66.64 -1.25
CA HIS A 29 -41.10 67.91 -1.98
C HIS A 29 -42.18 68.03 -3.08
N GLY A 30 -43.09 67.05 -3.22
CA GLY A 30 -44.28 67.13 -4.06
C GLY A 30 -45.57 67.25 -3.24
N ALA A 31 -46.30 68.34 -3.40
CA ALA A 31 -47.43 68.71 -2.55
C ALA A 31 -48.75 67.93 -2.83
N VAL A 32 -49.57 67.86 -1.77
CA VAL A 32 -51.05 67.73 -1.72
C VAL A 32 -51.67 66.32 -1.73
N SER A 33 -52.09 65.94 -0.52
CA SER A 33 -53.23 65.08 -0.12
C SER A 33 -53.39 63.72 -0.80
N THR A 34 -52.73 62.70 -0.25
CA THR A 34 -53.34 61.38 -0.04
C THR A 34 -52.70 60.72 1.18
N VAL A 35 -53.54 60.17 2.05
CA VAL A 35 -53.16 59.44 3.26
C VAL A 35 -52.21 58.30 2.89
N ALA A 36 -50.93 58.41 3.27
CA ALA A 36 -49.99 57.32 3.16
C ALA A 36 -50.46 56.19 4.09
N THR A 37 -50.94 55.10 3.50
CA THR A 37 -51.46 53.95 4.24
C THR A 37 -50.32 53.27 5.01
N PRO A 38 -50.54 52.84 6.27
CA PRO A 38 -49.52 52.21 7.14
C PRO A 38 -48.92 50.91 6.60
N THR A 39 -49.37 50.44 5.44
CA THR A 39 -48.90 49.25 4.73
C THR A 39 -47.53 49.43 4.07
N ALA A 40 -47.19 50.62 3.56
CA ALA A 40 -45.92 50.82 2.85
C ALA A 40 -44.71 50.82 3.81
N LEU A 41 -44.84 51.49 4.95
CA LEU A 41 -43.80 51.51 5.99
C LEU A 41 -43.62 50.13 6.64
N GLY A 42 -44.73 49.40 6.85
CA GLY A 42 -44.69 48.04 7.38
C GLY A 42 -44.01 47.05 6.43
N LEU A 43 -44.22 47.18 5.12
CA LEU A 43 -43.57 46.33 4.12
C LEU A 43 -42.06 46.60 4.04
N ALA A 44 -41.65 47.87 4.07
CA ALA A 44 -40.23 48.24 4.07
C ALA A 44 -39.50 47.71 5.33
N LEU A 45 -40.14 47.80 6.50
CA LEU A 45 -39.58 47.28 7.76
C LEU A 45 -39.49 45.75 7.76
N ALA A 46 -40.51 45.07 7.23
CA ALA A 46 -40.52 43.62 7.10
C ALA A 46 -39.41 43.11 6.16
N ILE A 47 -39.21 43.77 5.01
CA ILE A 47 -38.14 43.46 4.07
C ILE A 47 -36.76 43.62 4.74
N CYS A 48 -36.53 44.74 5.43
CA CYS A 48 -35.29 44.97 6.17
C CYS A 48 -35.02 43.91 7.24
N LEU A 49 -36.04 43.48 8.00
CA LEU A 49 -35.90 42.44 9.03
C LEU A 49 -35.58 41.06 8.42
N THR A 50 -36.21 40.70 7.29
CA THR A 50 -35.87 39.45 6.59
C THR A 50 -34.44 39.45 6.05
N PHE A 51 -33.96 40.56 5.48
CA PHE A 51 -32.57 40.65 4.99
C PHE A 51 -31.55 40.61 6.13
N PHE A 52 -31.85 41.22 7.28
CA PHE A 52 -30.98 41.16 8.46
C PHE A 52 -30.89 39.74 9.04
N GLY A 53 -32.01 39.02 9.12
CA GLY A 53 -32.04 37.64 9.61
C GLY A 53 -31.27 36.66 8.70
N VAL A 54 -31.44 36.79 7.38
CA VAL A 54 -30.73 35.94 6.40
C VAL A 54 -29.23 36.28 6.36
N GLY A 55 -28.87 37.57 6.43
CA GLY A 55 -27.49 38.02 6.47
C GLY A 55 -26.73 37.57 7.72
N ALA A 56 -27.36 37.64 8.90
CA ALA A 56 -26.78 37.17 10.15
C ALA A 56 -26.54 35.65 10.13
N SER A 57 -27.51 34.88 9.61
CA SER A 57 -27.40 33.42 9.48
C SER A 57 -26.30 32.99 8.51
N LEU A 58 -26.16 33.67 7.36
CA LEU A 58 -25.09 33.39 6.40
C LEU A 58 -23.71 33.72 6.98
N THR A 59 -23.59 34.84 7.68
CA THR A 59 -22.32 35.27 8.27
C THR A 59 -21.87 34.31 9.36
N LEU A 60 -22.79 33.82 10.21
CA LEU A 60 -22.51 32.79 11.21
C LEU A 60 -22.05 31.48 10.56
N ARG A 61 -22.72 31.02 9.48
CA ARG A 61 -22.32 29.81 8.75
C ARG A 61 -20.94 29.94 8.12
N VAL A 62 -20.60 31.09 7.54
CA VAL A 62 -19.28 31.33 6.95
C VAL A 62 -18.18 31.35 8.02
N TRP A 63 -18.44 31.99 9.17
CA TRP A 63 -17.50 31.98 10.29
C TRP A 63 -17.32 30.58 10.91
N TYR A 64 -18.41 29.84 11.07
CA TYR A 64 -18.38 28.49 11.62
C TYR A 64 -17.60 27.53 10.72
N THR A 65 -17.86 27.56 9.41
CA THR A 65 -17.14 26.72 8.43
C THR A 65 -15.67 27.11 8.28
N ALA A 66 -15.33 28.40 8.31
CA ALA A 66 -13.93 28.86 8.29
C ALA A 66 -13.17 28.46 9.58
N GLY A 67 -13.83 28.50 10.73
CA GLY A 67 -13.29 28.04 12.01
C GLY A 67 -12.98 26.54 12.00
N ILE A 68 -13.92 25.72 11.50
CA ILE A 68 -13.76 24.28 11.34
C ILE A 68 -12.60 23.95 10.38
N ALA A 69 -12.53 24.60 9.22
CA ALA A 69 -11.44 24.38 8.25
C ALA A 69 -10.06 24.73 8.84
N SER A 70 -9.97 25.82 9.62
CA SER A 70 -8.74 26.21 10.32
C SER A 70 -8.32 25.21 11.42
N ALA A 71 -9.30 24.64 12.13
CA ALA A 71 -9.05 23.60 13.14
C ALA A 71 -8.55 22.29 12.50
N HIS A 72 -9.17 21.85 11.40
CA HIS A 72 -8.72 20.67 10.65
C HIS A 72 -7.31 20.84 10.09
N LYS A 73 -6.99 22.01 9.53
CA LYS A 73 -5.62 22.29 9.03
C LYS A 73 -4.58 22.25 10.16
N ARG A 74 -4.89 22.78 11.35
CA ARG A 74 -4.01 22.71 12.51
C ARG A 74 -3.80 21.29 13.03
N ARG A 75 -4.87 20.47 13.07
CA ARG A 75 -4.77 19.04 13.44
C ARG A 75 -3.95 18.23 12.43
N ALA A 76 -4.17 18.45 11.13
CA ALA A 76 -3.41 17.78 10.07
C ALA A 76 -1.90 18.12 10.15
N ASN A 77 -1.56 19.39 10.37
CA ASN A 77 -0.17 19.80 10.53
C ASN A 77 0.48 19.22 11.80
N ALA A 78 -0.27 19.14 12.91
CA ALA A 78 0.23 18.53 14.15
C ALA A 78 0.45 17.02 14.01
N GLN A 79 -0.45 16.31 13.32
CA GLN A 79 -0.29 14.89 13.02
C GLN A 79 0.89 14.64 12.07
N ALA A 80 1.05 15.47 11.03
CA ALA A 80 2.20 15.38 10.13
C ALA A 80 3.53 15.55 10.89
N ALA A 81 3.61 16.53 11.80
CA ALA A 81 4.79 16.74 12.64
C ALA A 81 5.08 15.57 13.59
N LEU A 82 4.04 14.95 14.17
CA LEU A 82 4.19 13.76 15.02
C LEU A 82 4.68 12.54 14.23
N VAL A 83 4.15 12.33 13.02
CA VAL A 83 4.58 11.25 12.11
C VAL A 83 6.04 11.47 11.70
N GLU A 84 6.41 12.69 11.32
CA GLU A 84 7.79 13.04 10.96
C GLU A 84 8.76 12.84 12.14
N ALA A 85 8.37 13.24 13.36
CA ALA A 85 9.16 13.01 14.57
C ALA A 85 9.32 11.52 14.90
N ARG A 86 8.26 10.72 14.73
CA ARG A 86 8.30 9.26 14.92
C ARG A 86 9.21 8.58 13.89
N VAL A 87 9.07 8.92 12.61
CA VAL A 87 9.92 8.40 11.52
C VAL A 87 11.38 8.78 11.76
N ARG A 88 11.68 10.01 12.21
CA ARG A 88 13.04 10.41 12.60
C ARG A 88 13.58 9.59 13.77
N ARG A 89 12.75 9.31 14.79
CA ARG A 89 13.13 8.50 15.96
C ARG A 89 13.39 7.04 15.59
N GLU A 90 12.52 6.44 14.78
CA GLU A 90 12.66 5.06 14.31
C GLU A 90 13.84 4.92 13.34
N ARG A 91 14.11 5.91 12.47
CA ARG A 91 15.32 5.94 11.64
C ARG A 91 16.59 6.03 12.48
N ARG A 92 16.64 6.91 13.50
CA ARG A 92 17.77 7.00 14.44
C ARG A 92 18.00 5.71 15.25
N ALA A 93 16.93 4.97 15.58
CA ALA A 93 17.03 3.67 16.22
C ALA A 93 17.48 2.57 15.25
N SER A 94 17.11 2.67 13.96
CA SER A 94 17.42 1.70 12.91
C SER A 94 18.78 1.91 12.24
N SER A 95 19.38 3.10 12.34
CA SER A 95 20.70 3.43 11.80
C SER A 95 21.87 3.09 12.73
N ALA A 96 21.62 2.36 13.82
CA ALA A 96 22.67 1.68 14.59
C ALA A 96 23.16 0.42 13.85
N VAL A 97 23.79 0.60 12.68
CA VAL A 97 24.56 -0.46 12.04
C VAL A 97 25.82 -0.65 12.88
N VAL A 98 25.82 -1.72 13.68
CA VAL A 98 27.01 -2.17 14.41
C VAL A 98 27.84 -3.00 13.46
N ILE A 99 28.98 -2.47 13.01
CA ILE A 99 29.97 -3.27 12.29
C ILE A 99 30.82 -3.97 13.35
N VAL A 100 30.82 -5.30 13.33
CA VAL A 100 31.67 -6.13 14.18
C VAL A 100 32.81 -6.67 13.31
N ASP A 101 34.04 -6.32 13.64
CA ASP A 101 35.21 -6.85 12.93
C ASP A 101 35.54 -8.30 13.38
N ALA A 102 36.56 -8.91 12.76
CA ALA A 102 37.01 -10.26 13.10
C ALA A 102 37.52 -10.39 14.55
N ASN A 103 37.78 -9.27 15.24
CA ASN A 103 38.24 -9.21 16.63
C ASN A 103 37.11 -8.82 17.60
N GLN A 104 35.85 -8.86 17.17
CA GLN A 104 34.67 -8.48 17.95
C GLN A 104 34.62 -7.00 18.38
N GLN A 105 35.32 -6.11 17.68
CA GLN A 105 35.26 -4.68 17.97
C GLN A 105 34.00 -4.05 17.36
N ILE A 106 33.31 -3.22 18.16
CA ILE A 106 32.07 -2.55 17.76
C ILE A 106 32.40 -1.16 17.21
N PHE A 107 32.01 -0.93 15.96
CA PHE A 107 32.11 0.37 15.32
C PHE A 107 30.72 0.96 15.09
N LYS A 108 30.59 2.27 15.35
CA LYS A 108 29.35 3.02 15.13
C LYS A 108 29.59 4.10 14.06
N PRO A 109 28.83 4.11 12.96
CA PRO A 109 28.87 5.20 12.00
C PRO A 109 28.33 6.49 12.62
N GLN A 110 28.99 7.60 12.33
CA GLN A 110 28.58 8.95 12.70
C GLN A 110 28.08 9.67 11.44
N TYR A 111 26.93 10.33 11.56
CA TYR A 111 26.29 11.06 10.47
C TYR A 111 26.21 12.55 10.83
N ASP A 112 26.20 13.43 9.83
CA ASP A 112 25.88 14.86 9.99
C ASP A 112 24.35 15.10 10.06
N ASP A 113 23.96 16.37 10.18
CA ASP A 113 22.54 16.77 10.25
C ASP A 113 21.75 16.50 8.97
N ASP A 114 22.44 16.21 7.85
CA ASP A 114 21.88 15.89 6.53
C ASP A 114 21.91 14.38 6.23
N ASP A 115 22.15 13.54 7.24
CA ASP A 115 22.26 12.07 7.14
C ASP A 115 23.43 11.58 6.24
N ASN A 116 24.46 12.40 5.97
CA ASN A 116 25.68 11.94 5.31
C ASN A 116 26.62 11.28 6.31
N MET A 117 27.18 10.11 5.96
CA MET A 117 28.14 9.41 6.82
C MET A 117 29.47 10.18 6.83
N ILE A 118 29.83 10.73 7.99
CA ILE A 118 31.02 11.58 8.14
C ILE A 118 32.21 10.84 8.76
N ASP A 119 31.98 9.82 9.59
CA ASP A 119 33.05 9.11 10.31
C ASP A 119 32.58 7.72 10.78
N ILE A 120 33.51 6.81 11.08
CA ILE A 120 33.26 5.53 11.76
C ILE A 120 34.15 5.48 12.99
N ARG A 121 33.55 5.59 14.18
CA ARG A 121 34.30 5.60 15.43
C ARG A 121 34.22 4.26 16.14
N ARG A 122 35.38 3.80 16.61
CA ARG A 122 35.47 2.73 17.61
C ARG A 122 34.80 3.21 18.89
N VAL A 123 33.81 2.46 19.36
CA VAL A 123 33.15 2.76 20.64
C VAL A 123 33.77 1.87 21.70
N ASP A 124 34.69 2.43 22.47
CA ASP A 124 35.08 1.79 23.73
C ASP A 124 33.92 2.01 24.71
N LEU A 125 33.06 1.00 24.88
CA LEU A 125 31.97 1.05 25.87
C LEU A 125 32.61 0.97 27.27
N PRO A 126 32.62 2.05 28.07
CA PRO A 126 33.15 1.97 29.42
C PRO A 126 32.12 1.22 30.27
N GLY A 127 32.50 0.05 30.79
CA GLY A 127 31.65 -0.71 31.73
C GLY A 127 30.99 -1.98 31.18
N LEU A 128 31.60 -2.66 30.20
CA LEU A 128 31.35 -4.10 30.04
C LEU A 128 32.30 -4.86 30.98
N PRO A 129 31.84 -5.34 32.15
CA PRO A 129 32.66 -6.24 32.94
C PRO A 129 32.88 -7.51 32.11
N SER A 130 34.12 -7.98 32.09
CA SER A 130 34.40 -9.37 31.72
C SER A 130 33.62 -10.23 32.73
N VAL A 131 32.51 -10.85 32.30
CA VAL A 131 31.70 -11.73 33.14
C VAL A 131 31.55 -13.06 32.44
N ASN A 132 32.28 -14.03 32.99
CA ASN A 132 31.88 -15.43 32.95
C ASN A 132 30.45 -15.55 33.47
N GLY A 133 29.51 -15.97 32.62
CA GLY A 133 28.19 -16.47 33.03
C GLY A 133 27.10 -15.40 33.20
N GLY A 134 26.47 -15.00 32.11
CA GLY A 134 25.22 -14.23 32.14
C GLY A 134 24.96 -13.52 30.81
N VAL A 135 24.27 -14.18 29.88
CA VAL A 135 23.97 -13.62 28.55
C VAL A 135 22.98 -12.47 28.71
N ALA A 136 23.39 -11.26 28.33
CA ALA A 136 22.44 -10.17 28.10
C ALA A 136 21.49 -10.61 26.97
N GLN A 137 20.17 -10.56 27.22
CA GLN A 137 19.17 -10.94 26.23
C GLN A 137 19.34 -10.08 24.97
N LEU A 138 19.71 -10.74 23.87
CA LEU A 138 19.75 -10.12 22.56
C LEU A 138 18.32 -9.79 22.14
N THR A 139 18.14 -8.67 21.42
CA THR A 139 16.85 -8.44 20.78
C THR A 139 16.62 -9.49 19.68
N PRO A 140 15.37 -9.86 19.35
CA PRO A 140 15.08 -10.84 18.30
C PRO A 140 15.70 -10.49 16.93
N PHE A 141 15.95 -9.21 16.64
CA PHE A 141 16.67 -8.79 15.43
C PHE A 141 18.17 -9.11 15.50
N GLN A 142 18.81 -8.84 16.64
CA GLN A 142 20.23 -9.15 16.87
C GLN A 142 20.47 -10.66 16.88
N GLU A 143 19.58 -11.45 17.48
CA GLU A 143 19.65 -12.92 17.43
C GLU A 143 19.61 -13.43 15.99
N ARG A 144 18.69 -12.90 15.15
CA ARG A 144 18.58 -13.27 13.74
C ARG A 144 19.81 -12.90 12.91
N MET A 145 20.40 -11.74 13.14
CA MET A 145 21.65 -11.32 12.48
C MET A 145 22.83 -12.21 12.90
N LEU A 146 22.93 -12.52 14.19
CA LEU A 146 23.98 -13.39 14.74
C LEU A 146 23.84 -14.83 14.20
N PHE A 147 22.62 -15.36 14.13
CA PHE A 147 22.34 -16.68 13.55
C PHE A 147 22.69 -16.74 12.06
N LYS A 148 22.35 -15.70 11.29
CA LYS A 148 22.67 -15.61 9.86
C LYS A 148 24.18 -15.53 9.63
N TRP A 149 24.90 -14.79 10.48
CA TRP A 149 26.35 -14.72 10.44
C TRP A 149 27.01 -16.05 10.81
N HIS A 150 26.56 -16.71 11.89
CA HIS A 150 27.06 -18.03 12.26
C HIS A 150 26.79 -19.07 11.18
N ALA A 151 25.60 -19.10 10.57
CA ALA A 151 25.28 -20.03 9.49
C ALA A 151 26.18 -19.85 8.24
N LEU A 152 26.68 -18.63 8.00
CA LEU A 152 27.61 -18.34 6.90
C LEU A 152 29.05 -18.77 7.20
N HIS A 153 29.43 -18.89 8.48
CA HIS A 153 30.83 -19.09 8.90
C HIS A 153 31.07 -20.37 9.72
N SER A 154 30.02 -21.14 10.06
CA SER A 154 30.11 -22.38 10.84
C SER A 154 30.47 -23.62 10.02
N THR A 155 30.71 -23.48 8.70
CA THR A 155 31.17 -24.57 7.84
C THR A 155 32.68 -24.84 7.99
N GLY A 156 33.17 -24.98 9.22
CA GLY A 156 34.32 -25.80 9.63
C GLY A 156 35.68 -25.67 8.93
N LYS A 157 35.87 -24.76 7.97
CA LYS A 157 37.15 -24.51 7.30
C LYS A 157 37.43 -23.02 7.41
N GLN A 158 38.21 -22.64 8.41
CA GLN A 158 38.90 -21.34 8.33
C GLN A 158 39.70 -21.33 7.02
N PRO A 159 39.55 -20.30 6.16
CA PRO A 159 40.41 -20.20 5.00
C PRO A 159 41.84 -20.00 5.51
N ALA A 160 42.73 -20.93 5.16
CA ALA A 160 44.15 -20.68 5.21
C ALA A 160 44.41 -19.46 4.31
N TRP A 161 44.64 -18.30 4.91
CA TRP A 161 45.08 -17.13 4.18
C TRP A 161 46.54 -17.39 3.81
N GLU A 162 46.76 -17.99 2.65
CA GLU A 162 48.07 -18.04 2.03
C GLU A 162 48.45 -16.60 1.65
N ILE A 163 49.62 -16.13 2.11
CA ILE A 163 50.14 -14.81 1.73
C ILE A 163 50.42 -14.88 0.22
N VAL A 164 49.43 -14.43 -0.55
CA VAL A 164 49.53 -14.34 -2.01
C VAL A 164 50.68 -13.39 -2.33
N LYS A 165 51.71 -13.90 -3.01
CA LYS A 165 52.86 -13.11 -3.44
C LYS A 165 52.38 -11.88 -4.21
N PRO A 166 52.89 -10.66 -3.93
CA PRO A 166 52.56 -9.47 -4.68
C PRO A 166 52.85 -9.70 -6.17
N GLY A 167 51.81 -9.74 -7.01
CA GLY A 167 51.93 -9.94 -8.46
C GLY A 167 51.18 -11.15 -9.03
N GLN A 168 50.70 -12.09 -8.20
CA GLN A 168 49.77 -13.14 -8.64
C GLN A 168 48.39 -12.87 -8.05
N LEU A 169 47.60 -11.98 -8.67
CA LEU A 169 46.16 -12.02 -8.41
C LEU A 169 45.70 -13.44 -8.80
N PRO A 170 45.08 -14.22 -7.89
CA PRO A 170 44.53 -15.51 -8.27
C PRO A 170 43.66 -15.26 -9.48
N ASP A 171 43.89 -16.05 -10.53
CA ASP A 171 43.12 -16.03 -11.77
C ASP A 171 41.66 -15.96 -11.33
N LYS A 172 41.01 -14.79 -11.52
CA LYS A 172 39.71 -14.53 -10.93
C LYS A 172 38.75 -15.43 -11.67
N GLY A 173 38.58 -16.65 -11.15
CA GLY A 173 37.58 -17.59 -11.61
C GLY A 173 36.26 -16.84 -11.76
N PRO A 174 35.39 -17.28 -12.70
CA PRO A 174 34.18 -16.56 -13.05
C PRO A 174 33.47 -16.10 -11.77
N LEU A 175 33.33 -14.78 -11.61
CA LEU A 175 32.73 -14.18 -10.41
C LEU A 175 31.40 -14.88 -10.15
N ALA A 176 31.27 -15.49 -8.98
CA ALA A 176 30.04 -16.16 -8.58
C ALA A 176 28.86 -15.18 -8.72
N LEU A 177 27.84 -15.58 -9.47
CA LEU A 177 26.66 -14.75 -9.68
C LEU A 177 25.98 -14.47 -8.32
N PRO A 178 25.48 -13.24 -8.08
CA PRO A 178 24.78 -12.93 -6.84
C PRO A 178 23.48 -13.75 -6.73
N PRO A 179 23.08 -14.20 -5.52
CA PRO A 179 21.83 -14.93 -5.32
C PRO A 179 20.61 -14.03 -5.59
N ILE A 180 19.61 -14.55 -6.30
CA ILE A 180 18.43 -13.75 -6.69
C ILE A 180 17.45 -13.52 -5.53
N LEU A 181 17.29 -14.49 -4.62
CA LEU A 181 16.20 -14.50 -3.63
C LEU A 181 16.16 -13.26 -2.71
N PRO A 182 17.29 -12.76 -2.16
CA PRO A 182 17.25 -11.55 -1.33
C PRO A 182 16.66 -10.32 -2.04
N ARG A 183 16.71 -10.26 -3.38
CA ARG A 183 16.09 -9.17 -4.15
C ARG A 183 14.59 -9.34 -4.33
N LEU A 184 14.11 -10.59 -4.38
CA LEU A 184 12.73 -10.90 -4.72
C LEU A 184 11.81 -10.99 -3.50
N ILE A 185 12.34 -11.44 -2.36
CA ILE A 185 11.54 -11.63 -1.13
C ILE A 185 10.86 -10.33 -0.71
N ASP A 186 11.54 -9.18 -0.79
CA ASP A 186 10.96 -7.88 -0.42
C ASP A 186 10.30 -7.10 -1.57
N ALA A 187 10.35 -7.63 -2.80
CA ALA A 187 9.82 -6.94 -3.96
C ALA A 187 8.28 -6.92 -3.93
N GLN A 188 7.70 -5.72 -3.89
CA GLN A 188 6.24 -5.56 -3.81
C GLN A 188 5.50 -6.00 -5.07
N ARG A 189 6.10 -5.83 -6.24
CA ARG A 189 5.48 -6.17 -7.52
C ARG A 189 6.51 -6.87 -8.39
N LEU A 190 6.23 -8.12 -8.73
CA LEU A 190 7.09 -9.02 -9.47
C LEU A 190 6.36 -9.55 -10.70
N ILE A 191 7.04 -9.56 -11.84
CA ILE A 191 6.63 -10.29 -13.03
C ILE A 191 7.77 -11.23 -13.39
N ILE A 192 7.52 -12.53 -13.34
CA ILE A 192 8.46 -13.59 -13.66
C ILE A 192 8.04 -14.19 -15.01
N ALA A 193 8.85 -13.97 -16.04
CA ALA A 193 8.61 -14.50 -17.37
C ALA A 193 9.60 -15.60 -17.71
N GLY A 194 9.15 -16.58 -18.48
CA GLY A 194 9.99 -17.66 -18.98
C GLY A 194 9.16 -18.75 -19.65
N GLY A 195 9.82 -19.53 -20.51
CA GLY A 195 9.20 -20.68 -21.18
C GLY A 195 8.61 -21.70 -20.19
N SER A 196 7.91 -22.70 -20.75
CA SER A 196 7.56 -23.90 -19.99
C SER A 196 8.82 -24.54 -19.41
N ASP A 197 8.72 -25.12 -18.21
CA ASP A 197 9.85 -25.72 -17.47
C ASP A 197 11.07 -24.81 -17.18
N ALA A 198 10.92 -23.50 -17.33
CA ALA A 198 11.96 -22.54 -16.95
C ALA A 198 12.19 -22.47 -15.42
N GLY A 199 11.35 -23.11 -14.60
CA GLY A 199 11.45 -23.08 -13.13
C GLY A 199 10.71 -21.92 -12.45
N LYS A 200 9.74 -21.29 -13.14
CA LYS A 200 8.91 -20.19 -12.61
C LYS A 200 8.20 -20.57 -11.30
N THR A 201 7.45 -21.67 -11.32
CA THR A 201 6.72 -22.20 -10.15
C THR A 201 7.67 -22.55 -9.00
N THR A 202 8.86 -23.10 -9.30
CA THR A 202 9.90 -23.37 -8.29
C THR A 202 10.38 -22.07 -7.64
N LEU A 203 10.61 -21.02 -8.42
CA LEU A 203 11.00 -19.72 -7.90
C LEU A 203 9.89 -19.09 -7.03
N ILE A 204 8.62 -19.19 -7.44
CA ILE A 204 7.48 -18.78 -6.60
C ILE A 204 7.52 -19.49 -5.25
N LYS A 205 7.73 -20.80 -5.20
CA LYS A 205 7.77 -21.56 -3.93
C LYS A 205 8.84 -21.05 -2.97
N HIS A 206 10.03 -20.71 -3.49
CA HIS A 206 11.09 -20.08 -2.69
C HIS A 206 10.69 -18.70 -2.17
N ILE A 207 9.99 -17.89 -2.99
CA ILE A 207 9.50 -16.57 -2.55
C ILE A 207 8.41 -16.71 -1.49
N ILE A 208 7.47 -17.64 -1.65
CA ILE A 208 6.42 -17.93 -0.66
C ILE A 208 7.06 -18.34 0.67
N ALA A 209 8.01 -19.28 0.65
CA ALA A 209 8.73 -19.72 1.85
C ALA A 209 9.43 -18.56 2.56
N GLY A 210 9.98 -17.60 1.81
CA GLY A 210 10.59 -16.39 2.37
C GLY A 210 9.62 -15.36 2.93
N ARG A 211 8.30 -15.48 2.67
CA ARG A 211 7.26 -14.52 3.09
C ARG A 211 6.28 -15.05 4.12
N ILE A 212 6.32 -16.34 4.40
CA ILE A 212 5.30 -17.04 5.16
C ILE A 212 5.08 -16.49 6.58
N ASP A 213 6.17 -16.05 7.23
CA ASP A 213 6.12 -15.59 8.62
C ASP A 213 5.59 -14.15 8.79
N HIS A 214 5.40 -13.41 7.71
CA HIS A 214 5.10 -11.96 7.79
C HIS A 214 4.15 -11.46 6.71
N SER A 215 3.48 -12.38 6.01
CA SER A 215 2.51 -12.05 4.99
C SER A 215 1.42 -13.09 4.94
N ARG A 216 0.20 -12.60 4.77
CA ARG A 216 -0.90 -13.42 4.30
C ARG A 216 -0.62 -13.87 2.87
N ILE A 217 -0.61 -15.18 2.61
CA ILE A 217 -0.27 -15.77 1.30
C ILE A 217 -1.54 -16.15 0.54
N ILE A 218 -1.62 -15.77 -0.73
CA ILE A 218 -2.74 -16.11 -1.63
C ILE A 218 -2.17 -16.68 -2.94
N PRO A 219 -2.12 -18.01 -3.10
CA PRO A 219 -1.78 -18.63 -4.37
C PRO A 219 -3.01 -18.71 -5.29
N ILE A 220 -2.82 -18.32 -6.54
CA ILE A 220 -3.80 -18.38 -7.62
C ILE A 220 -3.14 -19.13 -8.77
N ASP A 221 -3.63 -20.33 -9.08
CA ASP A 221 -3.09 -21.15 -10.16
C ASP A 221 -4.16 -22.12 -10.70
N PRO A 222 -4.55 -22.02 -11.98
CA PRO A 222 -5.53 -22.91 -12.58
C PRO A 222 -5.08 -24.36 -12.73
N HIS A 223 -3.77 -24.62 -12.69
CA HIS A 223 -3.15 -25.91 -12.97
C HIS A 223 -2.48 -26.55 -11.75
N ALA A 224 -2.46 -25.87 -10.61
CA ALA A 224 -1.94 -26.40 -9.36
C ALA A 224 -2.84 -27.51 -8.78
N PRO A 225 -2.27 -28.37 -7.90
CA PRO A 225 -3.08 -29.09 -6.92
C PRO A 225 -3.86 -28.12 -6.02
N SER A 226 -4.85 -28.64 -5.30
CA SER A 226 -5.66 -27.84 -4.36
C SER A 226 -4.85 -27.11 -3.29
N LYS A 227 -3.61 -27.55 -3.01
CA LYS A 227 -2.71 -26.91 -2.04
C LYS A 227 -1.30 -26.71 -2.58
N ILE A 228 -0.72 -25.53 -2.35
CA ILE A 228 0.71 -25.23 -2.57
C ILE A 228 1.32 -24.88 -1.21
N LEU A 229 2.30 -25.66 -0.76
CA LEU A 229 3.00 -25.44 0.52
C LEU A 229 2.02 -25.37 1.73
N GLY A 230 0.89 -26.07 1.63
CA GLY A 230 -0.17 -26.08 2.64
C GLY A 230 -1.24 -25.00 2.47
N PHE A 231 -1.03 -24.01 1.61
CA PHE A 231 -2.01 -22.97 1.31
C PHE A 231 -3.01 -23.46 0.26
N ASP A 232 -4.29 -23.22 0.50
CA ASP A 232 -5.34 -23.49 -0.49
C ASP A 232 -5.14 -22.61 -1.73
N VAL A 233 -5.20 -23.25 -2.90
CA VAL A 233 -4.99 -22.59 -4.18
C VAL A 233 -6.30 -22.21 -4.82
N ILE A 234 -6.45 -20.91 -5.10
CA ILE A 234 -7.59 -20.40 -5.83
C ILE A 234 -7.45 -20.76 -7.30
N GLY A 235 -8.50 -21.37 -7.87
CA GLY A 235 -8.56 -21.73 -9.28
C GLY A 235 -8.11 -23.16 -9.61
N ALA A 236 -7.66 -23.94 -8.62
CA ALA A 236 -7.23 -25.31 -8.82
C ALA A 236 -8.29 -26.12 -9.60
N GLY A 237 -7.84 -26.92 -10.57
CA GLY A 237 -8.76 -27.65 -11.45
C GLY A 237 -9.44 -26.79 -12.52
N MET A 238 -8.79 -25.72 -12.97
CA MET A 238 -9.28 -24.79 -14.00
C MET A 238 -10.55 -24.03 -13.60
N ASP A 239 -10.72 -23.74 -12.31
CA ASP A 239 -11.84 -22.92 -11.81
C ASP A 239 -11.59 -21.43 -12.07
N TYR A 240 -11.78 -21.01 -13.33
CA TYR A 240 -11.62 -19.62 -13.73
C TYR A 240 -12.66 -18.68 -13.11
N ALA A 241 -13.80 -19.20 -12.64
CA ALA A 241 -14.80 -18.39 -11.94
C ALA A 241 -14.28 -17.97 -10.57
N ALA A 242 -13.71 -18.90 -9.79
CA ALA A 242 -13.06 -18.58 -8.51
C ALA A 242 -11.88 -17.60 -8.69
N ILE A 243 -11.11 -17.74 -9.78
CA ILE A 243 -10.05 -16.77 -10.11
C ILE A 243 -10.63 -15.39 -10.39
N ALA A 244 -11.72 -15.29 -11.15
CA ALA A 244 -12.39 -14.04 -11.46
C ALA A 244 -12.87 -13.33 -10.17
N GLU A 245 -13.55 -14.06 -9.30
CA GLU A 245 -14.03 -13.56 -8.01
C GLU A 245 -12.88 -13.11 -7.11
N ALA A 246 -11.79 -13.89 -7.05
CA ALA A 246 -10.62 -13.53 -6.26
C ALA A 246 -9.93 -12.24 -6.76
N LEU A 247 -9.79 -12.07 -8.08
CA LEU A 247 -9.24 -10.84 -8.65
C LEU A 247 -10.12 -9.63 -8.34
N GLU A 248 -11.45 -9.78 -8.38
CA GLU A 248 -12.39 -8.73 -7.98
C GLU A 248 -12.27 -8.42 -6.47
N SER A 249 -12.26 -9.44 -5.61
CA SER A 249 -12.03 -9.30 -4.17
C SER A 249 -10.73 -8.54 -3.86
N LEU A 250 -9.65 -8.81 -4.60
CA LEU A 250 -8.37 -8.13 -4.40
C LEU A 250 -8.44 -6.64 -4.74
N VAL A 251 -9.15 -6.27 -5.81
CA VAL A 251 -9.38 -4.86 -6.17
C VAL A 251 -10.26 -4.19 -5.11
N LEU A 252 -11.33 -4.83 -4.67
CA LEU A 252 -12.21 -4.28 -3.62
C LEU A 252 -11.49 -4.16 -2.27
N LEU A 253 -10.64 -5.13 -1.92
CA LEU A 253 -9.78 -5.06 -0.73
C LEU A 253 -8.84 -3.86 -0.83
N MET A 254 -8.22 -3.64 -1.99
CA MET A 254 -7.38 -2.47 -2.25
C MET A 254 -8.16 -1.17 -2.01
N THR A 255 -9.37 -1.06 -2.56
CA THR A 255 -10.23 0.12 -2.40
C THR A 255 -10.64 0.32 -0.94
N SER A 256 -11.07 -0.73 -0.24
CA SER A 256 -11.40 -0.65 1.19
C SER A 256 -10.21 -0.12 2.01
N ARG A 257 -8.98 -0.60 1.75
CA ARG A 257 -7.78 -0.09 2.43
C ARG A 257 -7.50 1.38 2.12
N TYR A 258 -7.86 1.87 0.94
CA TYR A 258 -7.78 3.30 0.64
C TYR A 258 -8.83 4.13 1.39
N HIS A 259 -10.03 3.58 1.62
CA HIS A 259 -11.03 4.21 2.49
C HIS A 259 -10.52 4.29 3.93
N ASP A 260 -9.94 3.20 4.46
CA ASP A 260 -9.36 3.21 5.81
C ASP A 260 -8.29 4.30 5.97
N VAL A 261 -7.49 4.56 4.92
CA VAL A 261 -6.52 5.66 4.90
C VAL A 261 -7.18 7.03 4.81
N ARG A 262 -8.18 7.20 3.94
CA ARG A 262 -8.94 8.45 3.80
C ARG A 262 -9.59 8.84 5.13
N ASP A 263 -10.16 7.86 5.82
CA ASP A 263 -10.95 8.05 7.04
C ASP A 263 -10.07 8.10 8.31
N GLY A 264 -8.75 7.89 8.15
CA GLY A 264 -7.76 7.98 9.22
C GLY A 264 -7.76 6.79 10.19
N VAL A 265 -8.39 5.67 9.80
CA VAL A 265 -8.42 4.43 10.58
C VAL A 265 -7.02 3.80 10.61
N LEU A 266 -6.36 3.71 9.45
CA LEU A 266 -5.00 3.21 9.30
C LEU A 266 -4.20 4.09 8.33
N GLY A 267 -2.91 4.25 8.57
CA GLY A 267 -2.00 4.91 7.64
C GLY A 267 -1.54 4.01 6.49
N TYR A 268 -0.96 4.62 5.46
CA TYR A 268 -0.30 3.89 4.38
C TYR A 268 0.77 2.93 4.93
N GLY A 269 0.77 1.69 4.42
CA GLY A 269 1.70 0.64 4.85
C GLY A 269 1.41 0.01 6.22
N GLN A 270 0.41 0.50 6.99
CA GLN A 270 0.06 -0.07 8.30
C GLN A 270 -0.87 -1.29 8.22
N HIS A 271 -1.44 -1.55 7.03
CA HIS A 271 -2.23 -2.75 6.80
C HIS A 271 -1.35 -4.01 6.81
N GLU A 272 -1.91 -5.14 7.23
CA GLU A 272 -1.28 -6.45 7.10
C GLU A 272 -0.82 -6.69 5.64
N ARG A 273 0.38 -7.24 5.48
CA ARG A 273 0.92 -7.58 4.15
C ARG A 273 0.14 -8.74 3.56
N VAL A 274 -0.35 -8.57 2.34
CA VAL A 274 -0.96 -9.67 1.56
C VAL A 274 -0.09 -9.91 0.33
N SER A 275 0.45 -11.12 0.20
CA SER A 275 1.29 -11.55 -0.92
C SER A 275 0.50 -12.50 -1.82
N ILE A 276 0.23 -12.03 -3.02
CA ILE A 276 -0.56 -12.68 -4.05
C ILE A 276 0.40 -13.28 -5.06
N PHE A 277 0.28 -14.58 -5.33
CA PHE A 277 1.10 -15.31 -6.28
C PHE A 277 0.20 -15.89 -7.36
N ILE A 278 0.34 -15.40 -8.59
CA ILE A 278 -0.49 -15.79 -9.72
C ILE A 278 0.40 -16.55 -10.69
N ASP A 279 0.22 -17.86 -10.80
CA ASP A 279 0.87 -18.67 -11.84
C ASP A 279 -0.01 -18.76 -13.10
N GLU A 280 0.61 -19.06 -14.23
CA GLU A 280 -0.08 -19.30 -15.50
C GLU A 280 -1.00 -18.15 -15.97
N TRP A 281 -0.56 -16.91 -15.77
CA TRP A 281 -1.32 -15.70 -16.12
C TRP A 281 -1.82 -15.66 -17.56
N THR A 282 -0.99 -16.15 -18.49
CA THR A 282 -1.33 -16.16 -19.92
C THR A 282 -2.60 -16.97 -20.21
N GLY A 283 -2.87 -18.03 -19.44
CA GLY A 283 -4.13 -18.78 -19.51
C GLY A 283 -5.29 -18.02 -18.87
N ILE A 284 -5.05 -17.41 -17.70
CA ILE A 284 -6.05 -16.66 -16.92
C ILE A 284 -6.60 -15.49 -17.73
N VAL A 285 -5.73 -14.65 -18.29
CA VAL A 285 -6.13 -13.40 -18.97
C VAL A 285 -7.00 -13.63 -20.20
N ARG A 286 -6.93 -14.82 -20.80
CA ARG A 286 -7.74 -15.22 -21.96
C ARG A 286 -9.12 -15.74 -21.59
N LYS A 287 -9.30 -16.23 -20.37
CA LYS A 287 -10.53 -16.92 -19.93
C LYS A 287 -11.33 -16.13 -18.90
N VAL A 288 -10.68 -15.22 -18.17
CA VAL A 288 -11.30 -14.37 -17.17
C VAL A 288 -11.52 -12.97 -17.77
N ASP A 289 -12.78 -12.58 -17.90
CA ASP A 289 -13.13 -11.24 -18.38
C ASP A 289 -12.53 -10.15 -17.48
N ARG A 290 -12.08 -9.04 -18.07
CA ARG A 290 -11.48 -7.89 -17.38
C ARG A 290 -10.23 -8.20 -16.54
N ALA A 291 -9.67 -9.42 -16.56
CA ALA A 291 -8.46 -9.78 -15.80
C ALA A 291 -7.30 -8.80 -16.03
N GLY A 292 -7.04 -8.41 -17.28
CA GLY A 292 -6.00 -7.44 -17.61
C GLY A 292 -6.23 -6.03 -17.02
N LYS A 293 -7.50 -5.58 -16.93
CA LYS A 293 -7.86 -4.32 -16.28
C LYS A 293 -7.64 -4.40 -14.77
N MET A 294 -8.07 -5.50 -14.14
CA MET A 294 -7.86 -5.73 -12.70
C MET A 294 -6.37 -5.81 -12.37
N LEU A 295 -5.58 -6.54 -13.16
CA LEU A 295 -4.12 -6.60 -13.01
C LEU A 295 -3.49 -5.21 -13.17
N THR A 296 -3.96 -4.41 -14.13
CA THR A 296 -3.46 -3.03 -14.32
C THR A 296 -3.63 -2.22 -13.05
N THR A 297 -4.84 -2.18 -12.49
CA THR A 297 -5.16 -1.48 -11.24
C THR A 297 -4.30 -1.98 -10.09
N LEU A 298 -4.20 -3.30 -9.93
CA LEU A 298 -3.37 -3.92 -8.89
C LEU A 298 -1.88 -3.56 -9.06
N LEU A 299 -1.32 -3.61 -10.26
CA LEU A 299 0.06 -3.26 -10.52
C LEU A 299 0.36 -1.77 -10.31
N THR A 300 -0.59 -0.86 -10.50
CA THR A 300 -0.35 0.57 -10.36
C THR A 300 -0.56 1.06 -8.93
N GLU A 301 -1.57 0.55 -8.23
CA GLU A 301 -2.10 1.16 -7.00
C GLU A 301 -1.86 0.35 -5.72
N SER A 302 -1.42 -0.91 -5.81
CA SER A 302 -1.27 -1.81 -4.64
C SER A 302 -0.23 -1.37 -3.60
N ARG A 303 0.81 -0.63 -4.03
CA ARG A 303 2.01 -0.32 -3.22
C ARG A 303 1.69 0.35 -1.88
N LYS A 304 0.76 1.31 -1.86
CA LYS A 304 0.47 2.12 -0.67
C LYS A 304 -0.38 1.38 0.37
N VAL A 305 -1.11 0.35 -0.07
CA VAL A 305 -2.02 -0.43 0.76
C VAL A 305 -1.47 -1.83 1.07
N ASN A 306 -0.15 -2.02 0.97
CA ASN A 306 0.58 -3.24 1.35
C ASN A 306 0.07 -4.54 0.69
N LEU A 307 -0.37 -4.44 -0.56
CA LEU A 307 -0.69 -5.59 -1.42
C LEU A 307 0.50 -5.87 -2.34
N HIS A 308 1.10 -7.06 -2.20
CA HIS A 308 2.29 -7.49 -2.91
C HIS A 308 1.90 -8.54 -3.95
N ILE A 309 2.31 -8.37 -5.20
CA ILE A 309 1.85 -9.19 -6.32
C ILE A 309 3.05 -9.81 -7.02
N THR A 310 3.01 -11.13 -7.22
CA THR A 310 3.96 -11.89 -8.03
C THR A 310 3.19 -12.59 -9.13
N LEU A 311 3.54 -12.29 -10.38
CA LEU A 311 2.88 -12.82 -11.56
C LEU A 311 3.84 -13.69 -12.36
N CYS A 312 3.45 -14.91 -12.73
CA CYS A 312 4.19 -15.74 -13.69
C CYS A 312 3.49 -15.79 -15.05
N CYS A 313 4.27 -15.64 -16.12
CA CYS A 313 3.79 -15.67 -17.50
C CYS A 313 4.83 -16.26 -18.46
N HIS A 314 4.42 -16.54 -19.69
CA HIS A 314 5.36 -17.01 -20.72
C HIS A 314 6.15 -15.86 -21.38
N SER A 315 5.56 -14.68 -21.46
CA SER A 315 6.15 -13.51 -22.12
C SER A 315 5.76 -12.23 -21.40
N THR A 316 6.63 -11.22 -21.48
CA THR A 316 6.39 -9.90 -20.88
C THR A 316 5.76 -8.89 -21.85
N THR A 317 5.28 -9.33 -23.01
CA THR A 317 4.60 -8.44 -23.96
C THR A 317 3.28 -7.93 -23.37
N VAL A 318 2.93 -6.70 -23.73
CA VAL A 318 1.72 -6.01 -23.24
C VAL A 318 0.46 -6.84 -23.54
N GLU A 319 0.39 -7.39 -24.75
CA GLU A 319 -0.69 -8.27 -25.20
C GLU A 319 -0.78 -9.56 -24.36
N THR A 320 0.34 -10.24 -24.12
CA THR A 320 0.35 -11.48 -23.31
C THR A 320 -0.08 -11.22 -21.87
N LEU A 321 0.19 -10.02 -21.35
CA LEU A 321 -0.22 -9.62 -20.01
C LEU A 321 -1.65 -9.03 -19.96
N GLY A 322 -2.28 -8.76 -21.11
CA GLY A 322 -3.57 -8.06 -21.19
C GLY A 322 -3.52 -6.62 -20.68
N LEU A 323 -2.36 -5.98 -20.74
CA LEU A 323 -2.18 -4.60 -20.28
C LEU A 323 -2.52 -3.61 -21.41
N PRO A 324 -2.97 -2.38 -21.08
CA PRO A 324 -3.18 -1.35 -22.10
C PRO A 324 -1.88 -0.64 -22.51
N ASP A 325 -0.85 -0.63 -21.66
CA ASP A 325 0.42 0.08 -21.91
C ASP A 325 1.63 -0.69 -21.33
N ALA A 326 2.75 -0.69 -22.08
CA ALA A 326 4.06 -1.17 -21.64
C ALA A 326 4.63 -0.42 -20.43
N GLN A 327 4.20 0.81 -20.19
CA GLN A 327 4.60 1.58 -19.00
C GLN A 327 4.12 0.93 -17.71
N ILE A 328 2.94 0.30 -17.71
CA ILE A 328 2.38 -0.35 -16.50
C ILE A 328 3.30 -1.48 -16.04
N LYS A 329 3.87 -2.26 -16.96
CA LYS A 329 4.87 -3.29 -16.63
C LYS A 329 6.06 -2.72 -15.84
N ARG A 330 6.44 -1.46 -16.07
CA ARG A 330 7.57 -0.82 -15.37
C ARG A 330 7.27 -0.50 -13.90
N SER A 331 6.03 -0.64 -13.45
CA SER A 331 5.70 -0.55 -12.02
C SER A 331 6.18 -1.76 -11.23
N ALA A 332 6.53 -2.87 -11.91
CA ALA A 332 7.01 -4.10 -11.33
C ALA A 332 8.49 -4.35 -11.64
N THR A 333 9.15 -5.11 -10.76
CA THR A 333 10.44 -5.72 -11.06
C THR A 333 10.21 -6.92 -11.98
N VAL A 334 10.83 -6.90 -13.16
CA VAL A 334 10.68 -7.96 -14.16
C VAL A 334 11.87 -8.90 -14.08
N VAL A 335 11.58 -10.17 -13.83
CA VAL A 335 12.52 -11.29 -13.84
C VAL A 335 12.26 -12.09 -15.10
N GLU A 336 13.31 -12.33 -15.89
CA GLU A 336 13.27 -13.20 -17.06
C GLU A 336 14.12 -14.43 -16.80
N ILE A 337 13.53 -15.61 -16.97
CA ILE A 337 14.20 -16.89 -16.82
C ILE A 337 14.31 -17.54 -18.20
N VAL A 338 15.53 -17.88 -18.58
CA VAL A 338 15.86 -18.55 -19.84
C VAL A 338 16.55 -19.89 -19.57
N GLY A 339 16.50 -20.81 -20.54
CA GLY A 339 17.01 -22.17 -20.41
C GLY A 339 16.01 -23.14 -19.78
N GLY A 340 16.48 -24.30 -19.32
CA GLY A 340 15.66 -25.38 -18.74
C GLY A 340 15.11 -26.35 -19.79
N ASN A 341 14.75 -25.85 -20.97
CA ASN A 341 14.42 -26.70 -22.11
C ASN A 341 15.70 -27.35 -22.65
N SER A 342 15.66 -28.65 -22.93
CA SER A 342 16.77 -29.38 -23.59
C SER A 342 18.08 -29.48 -22.79
N GLY A 343 18.05 -29.32 -21.46
CA GLY A 343 19.23 -29.48 -20.60
C GLY A 343 20.13 -28.25 -20.51
N GLU A 344 19.74 -27.12 -21.12
CA GLU A 344 20.45 -25.85 -20.96
C GLU A 344 20.38 -25.35 -19.51
N PRO A 345 21.48 -24.80 -18.95
CA PRO A 345 21.47 -24.25 -17.61
C PRO A 345 20.48 -23.08 -17.51
N ARG A 346 19.63 -23.10 -16.48
CA ARG A 346 18.67 -22.03 -16.22
C ARG A 346 19.41 -20.77 -15.76
N ARG A 347 19.08 -19.63 -16.35
CA ARG A 347 19.65 -18.32 -16.03
C ARG A 347 18.53 -17.33 -15.76
N ALA A 348 18.72 -16.45 -14.77
CA ALA A 348 17.72 -15.44 -14.43
C ALA A 348 18.30 -14.03 -14.56
N PHE A 349 17.51 -13.15 -15.16
CA PHE A 349 17.87 -11.76 -15.39
C PHE A 349 16.84 -10.84 -14.73
N ILE A 350 17.30 -9.86 -13.97
CA ILE A 350 16.44 -8.77 -13.49
C ILE A 350 16.62 -7.57 -14.41
N HIS A 351 15.50 -7.11 -14.98
CA HIS A 351 15.47 -5.93 -15.83
C HIS A 351 15.43 -4.66 -14.97
N PRO A 352 16.27 -3.65 -15.27
CA PRO A 352 16.24 -2.37 -14.57
C PRO A 352 14.93 -1.62 -14.85
N ALA A 353 14.40 -0.92 -13.85
CA ALA A 353 13.15 -0.15 -13.97
C ALA A 353 13.27 0.97 -15.02
N SER A 354 14.44 1.61 -15.09
CA SER A 354 14.78 2.55 -16.16
C SER A 354 15.54 1.84 -17.27
N LYS A 355 15.11 2.05 -18.53
CA LYS A 355 15.85 1.60 -19.71
C LYS A 355 17.12 2.42 -19.94
N THR A 356 17.23 3.59 -19.32
CA THR A 356 18.32 4.54 -19.53
C THR A 356 19.03 4.77 -18.21
N LYS A 357 20.34 4.58 -18.20
CA LYS A 357 21.21 4.95 -17.08
C LYS A 357 21.34 6.48 -17.01
N PRO A 358 21.86 7.04 -15.89
CA PRO A 358 22.15 8.48 -15.80
C PRO A 358 23.07 9.01 -16.91
N ASP A 359 23.91 8.14 -17.48
CA ASP A 359 24.82 8.45 -18.60
C ASP A 359 24.15 8.41 -20.00
N GLY A 360 22.84 8.21 -20.08
CA GLY A 360 22.10 8.09 -21.34
C GLY A 360 22.19 6.71 -22.01
N SER A 361 23.04 5.80 -21.52
CA SER A 361 23.19 4.46 -22.08
C SER A 361 22.04 3.54 -21.69
N ARG A 362 21.80 2.49 -22.49
CA ARG A 362 20.76 1.51 -22.18
C ARG A 362 21.18 0.64 -20.99
N ALA A 363 20.39 0.66 -19.92
CA ALA A 363 20.59 -0.21 -18.79
C ALA A 363 20.39 -1.67 -19.22
N LYS A 364 21.41 -2.51 -19.01
CA LYS A 364 21.38 -3.93 -19.37
C LYS A 364 20.74 -4.75 -18.24
N PRO A 365 20.02 -5.84 -18.54
CA PRO A 365 19.60 -6.80 -17.53
C PRO A 365 20.81 -7.34 -16.77
N VAL A 366 20.64 -7.58 -15.48
CA VAL A 366 21.69 -8.15 -14.61
C VAL A 366 21.36 -9.61 -14.34
N GLU A 367 22.34 -10.49 -14.53
CA GLU A 367 22.20 -11.92 -14.29
C GLU A 367 22.36 -12.27 -12.80
N TYR A 368 21.56 -13.22 -12.32
CA TYR A 368 21.56 -13.71 -10.95
C TYR A 368 21.54 -15.24 -10.91
N ALA A 369 22.12 -15.80 -9.86
CA ALA A 369 21.99 -17.21 -9.54
C ALA A 369 20.55 -17.51 -9.08
N LEU A 370 19.89 -18.44 -9.78
CA LEU A 370 18.61 -19.01 -9.36
C LEU A 370 18.80 -19.88 -8.12
N PRO A 371 17.78 -19.97 -7.25
CA PRO A 371 17.81 -20.98 -6.22
C PRO A 371 17.76 -22.38 -6.86
N GLY A 372 18.34 -23.36 -6.18
CA GLY A 372 18.26 -24.76 -6.60
C GLY A 372 16.84 -25.33 -6.50
N PRO A 373 16.67 -26.65 -6.70
CA PRO A 373 15.40 -27.33 -6.48
C PRO A 373 14.77 -26.97 -5.14
N PHE A 374 13.45 -26.79 -5.12
CA PHE A 374 12.74 -26.51 -3.88
C PHE A 374 12.59 -27.81 -3.08
N ALA A 375 13.28 -27.90 -1.94
CA ALA A 375 13.37 -29.13 -1.13
C ALA A 375 12.09 -29.46 -0.33
N GLY A 376 11.02 -28.69 -0.50
CA GLY A 376 9.79 -28.82 0.28
C GLY A 376 9.80 -27.92 1.52
N TYR A 377 8.63 -27.77 2.12
CA TYR A 377 8.45 -27.07 3.40
C TYR A 377 7.98 -28.10 4.43
N VAL A 378 8.66 -28.19 5.57
CA VAL A 378 8.54 -29.33 6.49
C VAL A 378 7.21 -29.31 7.25
N GLN A 379 6.61 -28.15 7.50
CA GLN A 379 5.29 -28.03 8.13
C GLN A 379 4.58 -26.78 7.64
N ALA A 380 3.43 -26.92 6.98
CA ALA A 380 2.57 -25.76 6.75
C ALA A 380 2.21 -25.13 8.11
N PRO A 381 2.22 -23.79 8.25
CA PRO A 381 1.69 -23.16 9.45
C PRO A 381 0.27 -23.68 9.67
N ALA A 382 -0.02 -24.12 10.90
CA ALA A 382 -1.28 -24.79 11.24
C ALA A 382 -2.51 -23.89 11.02
N GLU A 383 -2.30 -22.57 10.94
CA GLU A 383 -3.32 -21.61 10.59
C GLU A 383 -3.39 -21.46 9.07
N VAL A 384 -4.31 -22.22 8.47
CA VAL A 384 -4.78 -21.95 7.11
C VAL A 384 -5.27 -20.51 7.09
N VAL A 385 -4.57 -19.67 6.34
CA VAL A 385 -4.88 -18.27 6.13
C VAL A 385 -6.39 -18.10 5.89
N LYS A 386 -7.03 -17.21 6.68
CA LYS A 386 -8.42 -16.77 6.47
C LYS A 386 -8.67 -16.58 4.96
N GLU A 387 -9.76 -17.12 4.44
CA GLU A 387 -10.15 -16.94 3.03
C GLU A 387 -10.17 -15.46 2.64
N LEU A 388 -9.86 -15.15 1.38
CA LEU A 388 -10.05 -13.79 0.85
C LEU A 388 -11.45 -13.30 1.24
N PRO A 389 -11.60 -12.03 1.65
CA PRO A 389 -12.94 -11.54 1.94
C PRO A 389 -13.82 -11.72 0.70
N ASP A 390 -15.02 -12.26 0.90
CA ASP A 390 -16.02 -12.42 -0.15
C ASP A 390 -16.21 -11.06 -0.86
N SER A 391 -16.07 -11.06 -2.19
CA SER A 391 -16.20 -9.87 -3.03
C SER A 391 -17.55 -9.20 -2.82
N LYS A 392 -18.61 -9.97 -2.60
CA LYS A 392 -19.96 -9.46 -2.35
C LYS A 392 -20.04 -8.75 -0.99
N ILE A 393 -19.37 -9.27 0.03
CA ILE A 393 -19.29 -8.63 1.34
C ILE A 393 -18.50 -7.32 1.24
N LEU A 394 -17.32 -7.33 0.59
CA LEU A 394 -16.52 -6.11 0.41
C LEU A 394 -17.30 -5.05 -0.37
N LYS A 395 -17.98 -5.44 -1.45
CA LYS A 395 -18.82 -4.53 -2.23
C LYS A 395 -19.96 -3.96 -1.40
N ALA A 396 -20.61 -4.79 -0.58
CA ALA A 396 -21.66 -4.32 0.33
C ALA A 396 -21.13 -3.30 1.35
N GLN A 397 -19.94 -3.54 1.92
CA GLN A 397 -19.29 -2.60 2.84
C GLN A 397 -18.91 -1.27 2.16
N MET A 398 -18.45 -1.32 0.91
CA MET A 398 -18.15 -0.12 0.14
C MET A 398 -19.40 0.70 -0.15
N MET A 399 -20.49 0.04 -0.56
CA MET A 399 -21.77 0.70 -0.80
C MET A 399 -22.33 1.32 0.49
N GLU A 400 -22.19 0.65 1.63
CA GLU A 400 -22.55 1.21 2.94
C GLU A 400 -21.72 2.46 3.27
N ALA A 401 -20.41 2.44 3.00
CA ALA A 401 -19.52 3.59 3.21
C ALA A 401 -19.82 4.78 2.27
N ASP A 402 -20.48 4.54 1.14
CA ASP A 402 -20.96 5.55 0.19
C ASP A 402 -22.43 5.96 0.46
N ASP A 403 -22.92 5.72 1.70
CA ASP A 403 -24.27 6.06 2.17
C ASP A 403 -25.42 5.45 1.32
N GLN A 404 -25.19 4.31 0.65
CA GLN A 404 -26.24 3.63 -0.11
C GLN A 404 -27.27 2.98 0.83
N SER A 405 -28.54 3.00 0.43
CA SER A 405 -29.61 2.36 1.22
C SER A 405 -29.41 0.84 1.32
N ILE A 406 -29.77 0.24 2.45
CA ILE A 406 -29.66 -1.22 2.67
C ILE A 406 -30.40 -2.03 1.59
N THR A 407 -31.50 -1.49 1.05
CA THR A 407 -32.24 -2.10 -0.05
C THR A 407 -31.42 -2.13 -1.34
N ALA A 408 -30.70 -1.05 -1.66
CA ALA A 408 -29.81 -0.99 -2.82
C ALA A 408 -28.62 -1.94 -2.66
N ILE A 409 -28.05 -2.02 -1.45
CA ILE A 409 -26.97 -2.97 -1.13
C ILE A 409 -27.45 -4.41 -1.30
N ALA A 410 -28.63 -4.74 -0.78
CA ALA A 410 -29.20 -6.08 -0.91
C ALA A 410 -29.55 -6.42 -2.38
N ALA A 411 -30.09 -5.46 -3.13
CA ALA A 411 -30.35 -5.62 -4.56
C ALA A 411 -29.07 -6.00 -5.31
N ALA A 412 -27.97 -5.28 -5.05
CA ALA A 412 -26.67 -5.53 -5.65
C ALA A 412 -26.04 -6.86 -5.18
N TYR A 413 -26.15 -7.20 -3.90
CA TYR A 413 -25.59 -8.43 -3.31
C TYR A 413 -26.21 -9.70 -3.90
N TYR A 414 -27.53 -9.71 -4.09
CA TYR A 414 -28.26 -10.87 -4.63
C TYR A 414 -28.47 -10.82 -6.15
N GLY A 415 -28.11 -9.71 -6.82
CA GLY A 415 -28.35 -9.53 -8.25
C GLY A 415 -29.83 -9.47 -8.61
N VAL A 416 -30.66 -8.83 -7.77
CA VAL A 416 -32.12 -8.70 -7.97
C VAL A 416 -32.54 -7.24 -7.96
N GLU A 417 -33.56 -6.88 -8.72
CA GLU A 417 -34.05 -5.50 -8.77
C GLU A 417 -34.74 -5.08 -7.46
N LYS A 418 -35.49 -6.00 -6.84
CA LYS A 418 -36.27 -5.77 -5.62
C LYS A 418 -36.02 -6.88 -4.60
N PRO A 419 -35.08 -6.71 -3.67
CA PRO A 419 -34.80 -7.73 -2.66
C PRO A 419 -35.97 -7.83 -1.68
N ASN A 420 -36.26 -9.04 -1.21
CA ASN A 420 -37.29 -9.26 -0.19
C ASN A 420 -36.79 -8.89 1.22
N SER A 421 -37.70 -8.81 2.18
CA SER A 421 -37.38 -8.43 3.57
C SER A 421 -36.36 -9.35 4.24
N ARG A 422 -36.36 -10.66 3.89
CA ARG A 422 -35.39 -11.63 4.40
C ARG A 422 -33.99 -11.37 3.87
N GLN A 423 -33.85 -11.06 2.58
CA GLN A 423 -32.57 -10.71 1.95
C GLN A 423 -31.99 -9.41 2.53
N ILE A 424 -32.83 -8.39 2.71
CA ILE A 424 -32.42 -7.12 3.34
C ILE A 424 -31.91 -7.37 4.77
N LYS A 425 -32.64 -8.19 5.55
CA LYS A 425 -32.25 -8.55 6.92
C LYS A 425 -30.91 -9.30 6.94
N GLN A 426 -30.70 -10.26 6.04
CA GLN A 426 -29.45 -11.02 5.94
C GLN A 426 -28.25 -10.12 5.62
N VAL A 427 -28.38 -9.20 4.68
CA VAL A 427 -27.30 -8.26 4.33
C VAL A 427 -26.99 -7.33 5.49
N LYS A 428 -28.02 -6.85 6.20
CA LYS A 428 -27.83 -6.05 7.41
C LYS A 428 -27.04 -6.81 8.49
N GLU A 429 -27.43 -8.04 8.79
CA GLU A 429 -26.73 -8.90 9.76
C GLU A 429 -25.28 -9.18 9.33
N LEU A 430 -25.04 -9.38 8.03
CA LEU A 430 -23.69 -9.57 7.47
C LEU A 430 -22.82 -8.32 7.66
N LEU A 431 -23.34 -7.14 7.34
CA LEU A 431 -22.63 -5.87 7.52
C LEU A 431 -22.34 -5.58 8.99
N GLU A 432 -23.29 -5.83 9.89
CA GLU A 432 -23.10 -5.70 11.33
C GLU A 432 -21.98 -6.63 11.84
N ARG A 433 -21.98 -7.91 11.43
CA ARG A 433 -20.91 -8.85 11.79
C ARG A 433 -19.56 -8.41 11.26
N ALA A 434 -19.50 -7.93 10.02
CA ALA A 434 -18.26 -7.51 9.40
C ALA A 434 -17.71 -6.22 10.06
N THR A 435 -18.59 -5.30 10.46
CA THR A 435 -18.23 -4.11 11.24
C THR A 435 -17.72 -4.48 12.63
N ASN A 436 -18.39 -5.40 13.32
CA ASN A 436 -17.95 -5.88 14.63
C ASN A 436 -16.58 -6.59 14.55
N ALA A 437 -16.34 -7.37 13.49
CA ALA A 437 -15.06 -8.03 13.25
C ALA A 437 -13.90 -7.03 13.00
N ARG A 438 -14.18 -5.84 12.43
CA ARG A 438 -13.19 -4.76 12.28
C ARG A 438 -12.91 -4.04 13.60
N GLN A 439 -13.93 -3.91 14.46
CA GLN A 439 -13.81 -3.20 15.74
C GLN A 439 -13.17 -4.03 16.85
N GLN A 440 -13.20 -5.35 16.75
CA GLN A 440 -12.39 -6.21 17.62
C GLN A 440 -10.94 -6.09 17.14
N PRO A 441 -10.05 -5.35 17.83
CA PRO A 441 -8.63 -5.46 17.55
C PRO A 441 -8.29 -6.94 17.67
N ASP A 442 -7.60 -7.47 16.67
CA ASP A 442 -7.06 -8.82 16.74
C ASP A 442 -6.15 -8.83 17.97
N ASN A 443 -6.66 -9.30 19.11
CA ASN A 443 -5.92 -9.38 20.37
C ASN A 443 -4.88 -10.51 20.30
N GLY A 444 -4.38 -10.79 19.10
CA GLY A 444 -3.37 -11.76 18.76
C GLY A 444 -2.19 -11.59 19.70
N THR A 445 -2.10 -12.56 20.59
CA THR A 445 -0.98 -12.77 21.50
C THR A 445 0.28 -12.89 20.65
N PRO A 446 1.39 -12.21 21.01
CA PRO A 446 2.60 -12.14 20.19
C PRO A 446 3.28 -13.49 19.96
#